data_AF-A0A0F9NVF2-F1
#
_entry.id   AF-A0A0F9NVF2-F1
#
_cell.length_a   1.000
_cell.length_b   1.000
_cell.length_c   1.000
_cell.angle_alpha   90.00
_cell.angle_beta   90.00
_cell.angle_gamma   90.00
#
_symmetry.space_group_name_H-M   'P 1'
#
loop_
_entity.id
_entity.type
_entity.pdbx_description
1 polymer ?
#
loop_
_entity_poly.entity_id
_entity_poly.type
_entity_poly.pdbx_seq_one_letter_code
_entity_poly.pdbx_strand_id
1 'polypeptide(L)'
;MDAKTFNMVDGMLARQGFHDARESASSLMEVGVREGTLGNIAEVIAGRYALQAQVVVEWYSEVLKRRIEAAQEISDKLKALGESNVGSQ
;
A
#
# COMPACT_ATOMS: atom_id res chain seq x y z
N MET A 1 -6.36 -5.95 11.00
CA MET A 1 -6.33 -4.66 11.73
C MET A 1 -7.70 -4.00 11.68
N ASP A 2 -8.18 -3.43 12.79
CA ASP A 2 -9.42 -2.64 12.80
C ASP A 2 -9.22 -1.22 12.24
N ALA A 3 -10.32 -0.54 11.88
CA ALA A 3 -10.28 0.77 11.23
C ALA A 3 -9.67 1.88 12.11
N LYS A 4 -9.82 1.81 13.43
CA LYS A 4 -9.26 2.80 14.36
C LYS A 4 -7.74 2.67 14.41
N THR A 5 -7.25 1.44 14.53
CA THR A 5 -5.82 1.14 14.51
C THR A 5 -5.19 1.51 13.17
N PHE A 6 -5.86 1.21 12.06
CA PHE A 6 -5.41 1.62 10.72
C PHE A 6 -5.27 3.14 10.60
N ASN A 7 -6.33 3.90 10.94
CA ASN A 7 -6.33 5.36 10.81
C ASN A 7 -5.30 6.03 11.73
N MET A 8 -5.06 5.45 12.91
CA MET A 8 -4.03 5.94 13.84
C MET A 8 -2.63 5.75 13.25
N VAL A 9 -2.30 4.55 12.77
CA VAL A 9 -1.01 4.25 12.14
C VAL A 9 -0.81 5.09 10.89
N ASP A 10 -1.84 5.18 10.03
CA ASP A 10 -1.81 5.99 8.81
C ASP A 10 -1.59 7.47 9.11
N GLY A 11 -2.27 8.02 10.12
CA GLY A 11 -2.07 9.40 10.58
C GLY A 11 -0.68 9.66 11.19
N MET A 12 -0.12 8.70 11.92
CA MET A 12 1.26 8.80 12.47
C MET A 12 2.29 8.83 11.35
N LEU A 13 2.16 7.91 10.39
CA LEU A 13 3.04 7.80 9.25
C LEU A 13 2.94 9.04 8.35
N ALA A 14 1.73 9.53 8.06
CA ALA A 14 1.51 10.71 7.22
C ALA A 14 2.08 12.02 7.79
N ARG A 15 2.15 12.17 9.12
CA ARG A 15 2.59 13.42 9.78
C ARG A 15 4.10 13.63 9.84
N GLN A 16 4.90 12.57 9.70
CA GLN A 16 6.36 12.63 9.83
C GLN A 16 7.01 12.04 8.60
N GLY A 17 7.37 12.86 7.61
CA GLY A 17 8.37 12.53 6.59
C GLY A 17 8.21 11.18 5.87
N PHE A 18 6.98 10.67 5.71
CA PHE A 18 6.73 9.36 5.08
C PHE A 18 7.32 9.27 3.67
N HIS A 19 7.48 10.42 3.00
CA HIS A 19 8.10 10.52 1.70
C HIS A 19 9.53 9.95 1.68
N ASP A 20 10.37 10.29 2.65
CA ASP A 20 11.77 9.85 2.70
C ASP A 20 11.89 8.36 3.01
N ALA A 21 11.06 7.87 3.93
CA ALA A 21 11.01 6.44 4.26
C ALA A 21 10.45 5.61 3.11
N ARG A 22 9.47 6.16 2.38
CA ARG A 22 8.92 5.58 1.16
C ARG A 22 9.93 5.59 0.03
N GLU A 23 10.74 6.64 -0.13
CA GLU A 23 11.84 6.66 -1.10
C GLU A 23 12.94 5.65 -0.74
N SER A 24 13.36 5.56 0.52
CA SER A 24 14.28 4.50 0.96
C SER A 24 13.70 3.11 0.72
N ALA A 25 12.42 2.88 1.05
CA ALA A 25 11.74 1.62 0.81
C ALA A 25 11.58 1.31 -0.69
N SER A 26 11.28 2.32 -1.52
CA SER A 26 11.20 2.18 -2.97
C SER A 26 12.56 1.90 -3.60
N SER A 27 13.64 2.51 -3.10
CA SER A 27 15.01 2.20 -3.55
C SER A 27 15.41 0.75 -3.25
N LEU A 28 14.86 0.17 -2.17
CA LEU A 28 15.00 -1.26 -1.86
C LEU A 28 14.12 -2.15 -2.76
N MET A 29 13.01 -1.62 -3.30
CA MET A 29 12.11 -2.34 -4.22
C MET A 29 12.60 -2.39 -5.67
N GLU A 30 13.40 -1.42 -6.13
CA GLU A 30 13.94 -1.36 -7.50
C GLU A 30 14.95 -2.49 -7.84
N VAL A 31 15.50 -3.17 -6.82
CA VAL A 31 16.54 -4.21 -7.02
C VAL A 31 15.96 -5.62 -7.24
N GLY A 32 14.64 -5.73 -7.44
CA GLY A 32 13.95 -7.00 -7.65
C GLY A 32 13.47 -7.58 -6.32
N VAL A 33 12.15 -7.64 -6.18
CA VAL A 33 11.47 -8.13 -4.97
C VAL A 33 11.81 -9.60 -4.75
N ARG A 34 12.85 -9.87 -3.95
CA ARG A 34 13.07 -11.18 -3.33
C ARG A 34 12.18 -11.27 -2.09
N GLU A 35 11.72 -12.49 -1.79
CA GLU A 35 11.08 -12.80 -0.51
C GLU A 35 11.95 -12.25 0.64
N GLY A 36 11.36 -11.43 1.52
CA GLY A 36 12.06 -10.70 2.58
C GLY A 36 12.02 -9.17 2.46
N THR A 37 11.74 -8.60 1.29
CA THR A 37 11.73 -7.14 1.06
C THR A 37 10.66 -6.41 1.89
N LEU A 38 9.47 -7.02 2.03
CA LEU A 38 8.37 -6.48 2.83
C LEU A 38 8.68 -6.44 4.33
N GLY A 39 9.34 -7.48 4.85
CA GLY A 39 9.77 -7.54 6.26
C GLY A 39 10.81 -6.47 6.56
N ASN A 40 11.81 -6.33 5.69
CA ASN A 40 12.87 -5.33 5.85
C ASN A 40 12.32 -3.89 5.81
N ILE A 41 11.38 -3.60 4.89
CA ILE A 41 10.70 -2.29 4.84
C ILE A 41 9.90 -2.06 6.12
N ALA A 42 9.19 -3.08 6.60
CA ALA A 42 8.41 -2.99 7.82
C ALA A 42 9.28 -2.75 9.05
N GLU A 43 10.45 -3.39 9.15
CA GLU A 43 11.41 -3.17 10.24
C GLU A 43 11.99 -1.76 10.25
N VAL A 44 12.36 -1.22 9.07
CA VAL A 44 12.88 0.15 8.95
C VAL A 44 11.83 1.18 9.39
N ILE A 45 10.59 1.03 8.91
CA ILE A 45 9.48 1.91 9.31
C ILE A 45 9.18 1.71 10.80
N ALA A 46 9.10 0.48 11.28
CA ALA A 46 8.83 0.18 12.69
C ALA A 46 9.84 0.84 13.63
N GLY A 47 11.13 0.75 13.33
CA GLY A 47 12.20 1.40 14.10
C GLY A 47 12.08 2.92 14.12
N ARG A 48 11.70 3.55 13.00
CA ARG A 48 11.59 5.01 12.88
C ARG A 48 10.41 5.60 13.67
N TYR A 49 9.33 4.85 13.81
CA TYR A 49 8.09 5.32 14.46
C TYR A 49 7.78 4.63 15.79
N ALA A 50 8.74 3.88 16.35
CA ALA A 50 8.55 3.07 17.56
C ALA A 50 7.31 2.16 17.50
N LEU A 51 7.05 1.59 16.31
CA LEU A 51 5.98 0.64 16.06
C LEU A 51 6.53 -0.79 16.10
N GLN A 52 5.64 -1.77 16.18
CA GLN A 52 6.01 -3.17 15.95
C GLN A 52 6.03 -3.47 14.45
N ALA A 53 7.03 -4.19 13.96
CA ALA A 53 7.14 -4.56 12.54
C ALA A 53 5.87 -5.27 12.02
N GLN A 54 5.29 -6.17 12.82
CA GLN A 54 4.02 -6.84 12.50
C GLN A 54 2.87 -5.84 12.21
N VAL A 55 2.77 -4.77 12.99
CA VAL A 55 1.75 -3.72 12.78
C VAL A 55 1.97 -3.00 11.46
N VAL A 56 3.23 -2.75 11.09
CA VAL A 56 3.57 -2.11 9.81
C VAL A 56 3.28 -3.06 8.63
N VAL A 57 3.59 -4.35 8.75
CA VAL A 57 3.25 -5.36 7.73
C VAL A 57 1.73 -5.42 7.51
N GLU A 58 0.95 -5.46 8.59
CA GLU A 58 -0.51 -5.48 8.50
C GLU A 58 -1.06 -4.19 7.88
N TRP A 59 -0.51 -3.03 8.27
CA TRP A 59 -0.90 -1.74 7.71
C TRP A 59 -0.62 -1.69 6.20
N TYR A 60 0.59 -2.09 5.80
CA TYR A 60 1.00 -2.04 4.40
C TYR A 60 0.22 -3.04 3.54
N SER A 61 -0.09 -4.22 4.08
CA SER A 61 -0.94 -5.21 3.41
C SER A 61 -2.36 -4.67 3.17
N GLU A 62 -2.93 -3.96 4.15
CA GLU A 62 -4.24 -3.33 4.03
C GLU A 62 -4.23 -2.18 2.99
N VAL A 63 -3.16 -1.38 2.94
CA VAL A 63 -2.96 -0.35 1.91
C VAL A 63 -2.91 -0.97 0.51
N LEU A 64 -2.15 -2.06 0.34
CA LEU A 64 -2.05 -2.77 -0.94
C LEU A 64 -3.39 -3.36 -1.36
N LYS A 65 -4.13 -3.97 -0.43
CA LYS A 65 -5.47 -4.52 -0.68
C LYS A 65 -6.42 -3.45 -1.21
N ARG A 66 -6.52 -2.30 -0.55
CA ARG A 66 -7.37 -1.19 -1.00
C ARG A 66 -6.99 -0.66 -2.38
N ARG A 67 -5.70 -0.62 -2.70
CA ARG A 67 -5.22 -0.21 -4.03
C ARG A 67 -5.60 -1.22 -5.10
N ILE A 68 -5.52 -2.52 -4.80
CA ILE A 68 -5.96 -3.59 -5.71
C ILE A 68 -7.47 -3.48 -5.95
N GLU A 69 -8.26 -3.30 -4.90
CA GLU A 69 -9.72 -3.12 -5.02
C GLU A 69 -10.07 -1.89 -5.87
N ALA A 70 -9.42 -0.75 -5.65
CA ALA A 70 -9.63 0.46 -6.46
C ALA A 70 -9.21 0.27 -7.92
N ALA A 71 -8.09 -0.42 -8.17
CA ALA A 71 -7.63 -0.74 -9.52
C ALA A 71 -8.60 -1.71 -10.24
N GLN A 72 -9.16 -2.67 -9.50
CA GLN A 72 -10.17 -3.58 -10.02
C GLN A 72 -11.46 -2.83 -10.38
N GLU A 73 -11.92 -1.91 -9.53
CA GLU A 73 -13.09 -1.09 -9.84
C GLU A 73 -12.90 -0.24 -11.10
N ILE A 74 -11.71 0.33 -11.29
CA ILE A 74 -11.36 1.06 -12.52
C ILE A 74 -11.37 0.11 -13.72
N SER A 75 -10.77 -1.07 -13.60
CA SER A 75 -10.75 -2.10 -14.65
C SER A 75 -12.16 -2.51 -15.07
N ASP A 76 -13.05 -2.73 -14.09
CA ASP A 76 -14.44 -3.12 -14.33
C ASP A 76 -15.24 -2.00 -15.00
N LYS A 77 -15.04 -0.74 -14.58
CA LYS A 77 -15.62 0.44 -15.25
C LYS A 77 -15.17 0.56 -16.71
N LEU A 78 -13.88 0.33 -16.99
CA LEU A 78 -13.35 0.37 -18.34
C LEU A 78 -13.93 -0.73 -19.22
N LYS A 79 -14.10 -1.95 -18.69
CA LYS A 79 -14.77 -3.05 -19.41
C LYS A 79 -16.23 -2.71 -19.74
N ALA A 80 -16.99 -2.21 -18.77
CA ALA A 80 -18.38 -1.83 -18.98
C ALA A 80 -18.54 -0.73 -20.04
N LEU A 81 -17.64 0.26 -20.04
CA LEU A 81 -17.59 1.28 -21.09
C LEU A 81 -17.29 0.68 -22.47
N GLY A 82 -16.33 -0.25 -22.56
CA GLY A 82 -16.01 -0.97 -23.78
C GLY A 82 -17.20 -1.75 -24.33
N GLU A 83 -17.91 -2.49 -23.48
CA GLU A 83 -19.09 -3.28 -23.87
C GLU A 83 -20.27 -2.38 -24.32
N SER A 84 -20.49 -1.25 -23.63
CA SER A 84 -21.53 -0.29 -24.00
C SER A 84 -21.29 0.40 -25.36
N ASN A 85 -20.02 0.61 -25.71
CA ASN A 85 -19.65 1.21 -27.00
C ASN A 85 -19.71 0.22 -28.18
N VAL A 86 -19.53 -1.08 -27.93
CA VAL A 86 -19.63 -2.11 -28.98
C VAL A 86 -21.10 -2.48 -29.27
N GLY A 87 -21.99 -2.42 -28.28
CA GLY A 87 -23.43 -2.69 -28.46
C GLY A 87 -24.24 -1.55 -29.09
N SER A 88 -23.62 -0.41 -29.37
CA SER A 88 -24.26 0.79 -29.95
C SER A 88 -23.94 0.99 -31.45
N GLN A 89 -23.33 0.00 -32.11
CA GLN A 89 -23.06 -0.01 -33.56
C GLN A 89 -23.99 -0.96 -34.31
#